data_AF-A0A257RVI4-F1
#
_entry.id   AF-A0A257RVI4-F1
#
_cell.length_a   1.000
_cell.length_b   1.000
_cell.length_c   1.000
_cell.angle_alpha   90.00
_cell.angle_beta   90.00
_cell.angle_gamma   90.00
#
_symmetry.space_group_name_H-M   'P 1'
#
loop_
_entity.id
_entity.type
_entity.pdbx_description
1 polymer ?
#
loop_
_entity_poly.entity_id
_entity_poly.type
_entity_poly.pdbx_seq_one_letter_code
_entity_poly.pdbx_strand_id
1 'polypeptide(L)'
;MSAISPMSSPGGTPGRFHDLGLRAASAAVLLPVALGALSWGGLVWAALLVLLFAGLMREWIGLGRRVAPAARPRFLLAGVVYAAVPAAALVWLRDRPHGLAAVLFLLVVVWMTDIGAYAAGRLLGGPRLAPAISPGKTVSGAIGGLAVGVLAGVLVARTPAAILPAAVLSIVSQAGDLAESA
;
A
#
# COMPACT_ATOMS: atom_id res chain seq x y z
N MET A 1 32.62 -18.42 -49.49
CA MET A 1 31.25 -18.88 -49.18
C MET A 1 31.00 -18.57 -47.71
N SER A 2 30.36 -17.42 -47.39
CA SER A 2 28.91 -17.31 -47.09
C SER A 2 28.53 -18.34 -46.01
N ALA A 3 28.59 -18.01 -44.72
CA ALA A 3 27.57 -17.32 -43.91
C ALA A 3 26.20 -18.04 -43.93
N ILE A 4 25.71 -18.47 -42.75
CA ILE A 4 24.32 -18.31 -42.27
C ILE A 4 24.34 -18.66 -40.77
N SER A 5 24.15 -17.64 -39.93
CA SER A 5 23.73 -17.78 -38.54
C SER A 5 22.20 -17.98 -38.51
N PRO A 6 21.65 -18.87 -37.66
CA PRO A 6 20.20 -18.96 -37.52
C PRO A 6 19.66 -17.82 -36.65
N MET A 7 18.87 -16.97 -37.31
CA MET A 7 17.68 -16.22 -36.89
C MET A 7 17.34 -16.24 -35.38
N SER A 8 17.41 -15.04 -34.76
CA SER A 8 16.79 -14.74 -33.48
C SER A 8 15.26 -14.80 -33.57
N SER A 9 14.64 -15.48 -32.61
CA SER A 9 13.18 -15.43 -32.39
C SER A 9 12.75 -14.04 -31.91
N PRO A 10 11.61 -13.49 -32.37
CA PRO A 10 11.12 -12.20 -31.90
C PRO A 10 10.50 -12.36 -30.51
N GLY A 11 11.28 -12.07 -29.47
CA GLY A 11 10.77 -11.88 -28.12
C GLY A 11 10.04 -10.54 -28.04
N GLY A 12 8.75 -10.52 -28.39
CA GLY A 12 7.88 -9.40 -28.14
C GLY A 12 7.75 -9.17 -26.64
N THR A 13 8.21 -8.03 -26.15
CA THR A 13 7.94 -7.56 -24.79
C THR A 13 6.42 -7.46 -24.59
N PRO A 14 5.82 -8.12 -23.57
CA PRO A 14 4.40 -7.97 -23.32
C PRO A 14 4.07 -6.48 -23.12
N GLY A 15 3.08 -5.99 -23.87
CA GLY A 15 2.74 -4.57 -23.92
C GLY A 15 2.22 -4.08 -22.58
N ARG A 16 2.64 -2.87 -22.18
CA ARG A 16 2.23 -2.12 -20.98
C ARG A 16 0.72 -2.17 -20.63
N PHE A 17 -0.15 -2.36 -21.63
CA PHE A 17 -1.59 -2.46 -21.45
C PHE A 17 -2.05 -3.80 -20.86
N HIS A 18 -1.32 -4.89 -21.10
CA HIS A 18 -1.60 -6.20 -20.52
C HIS A 18 -1.41 -6.17 -19.00
N ASP A 19 -0.37 -5.48 -18.52
CA ASP A 19 -0.12 -5.30 -17.08
C ASP A 19 -1.20 -4.45 -16.41
N LEU A 20 -1.72 -3.44 -17.11
CA LEU A 20 -2.79 -2.60 -16.59
C LEU A 20 -4.12 -3.38 -16.51
N GLY A 21 -4.46 -4.13 -17.56
CA GLY A 21 -5.65 -4.97 -17.59
C GLY A 21 -5.61 -6.06 -16.52
N LEU A 22 -4.44 -6.71 -16.31
CA LEU A 22 -4.26 -7.72 -15.27
C LEU A 22 -4.41 -7.12 -13.86
N ARG A 23 -3.84 -5.93 -13.61
CA ARG A 23 -4.01 -5.23 -12.33
C ARG A 23 -5.48 -4.86 -12.10
N ALA A 24 -6.16 -4.29 -13.10
CA ALA A 24 -7.57 -3.95 -12.99
C ALA A 24 -8.45 -5.18 -12.73
N ALA A 25 -8.20 -6.29 -13.44
CA ALA A 25 -8.90 -7.55 -13.22
C ALA A 25 -8.65 -8.11 -11.81
N SER A 26 -7.39 -8.09 -11.35
CA SER A 26 -7.06 -8.52 -9.99
C SER A 26 -7.74 -7.64 -8.93
N ALA A 27 -7.79 -6.32 -9.12
CA ALA A 27 -8.49 -5.40 -8.22
C ALA A 27 -10.01 -5.65 -8.23
N ALA A 28 -10.61 -5.92 -9.39
CA ALA A 28 -12.03 -6.23 -9.52
C ALA A 28 -12.43 -7.51 -8.77
N VAL A 29 -11.50 -8.46 -8.58
CA VAL A 29 -11.73 -9.67 -7.78
C VAL A 29 -11.40 -9.45 -6.31
N LEU A 30 -10.24 -8.85 -6.02
CA LEU A 30 -9.74 -8.71 -4.66
C LEU A 30 -10.55 -7.70 -3.84
N LEU A 31 -11.05 -6.64 -4.45
CA LEU A 31 -11.80 -5.60 -3.73
C LEU A 31 -13.13 -6.16 -3.17
N PRO A 32 -13.99 -6.85 -3.93
CA PRO A 32 -15.17 -7.51 -3.37
C PRO A 32 -14.84 -8.55 -2.31
N VAL A 33 -13.77 -9.34 -2.50
CA VAL A 33 -13.33 -10.33 -1.50
C VAL A 33 -12.93 -9.66 -0.20
N ALA A 34 -12.13 -8.59 -0.28
CA ALA A 34 -11.68 -7.83 0.89
C ALA A 34 -12.85 -7.14 1.61
N LEU A 35 -13.71 -6.46 0.86
CA LEU A 35 -14.90 -5.80 1.42
C LEU A 35 -15.89 -6.82 2.00
N GLY A 36 -16.08 -7.95 1.33
CA GLY A 36 -16.91 -9.06 1.79
C GLY A 36 -16.40 -9.63 3.11
N ALA A 37 -15.12 -9.98 3.19
CA ALA A 37 -14.50 -10.46 4.43
C ALA A 37 -14.57 -9.43 5.56
N LEU A 38 -14.33 -8.16 5.25
CA LEU A 38 -14.42 -7.06 6.21
C LEU A 38 -15.86 -6.86 6.72
N SER A 39 -16.85 -6.97 5.84
CA SER A 39 -18.27 -6.85 6.18
C SER A 39 -18.73 -7.99 7.09
N TRP A 40 -18.32 -9.22 6.80
CA TRP A 40 -18.64 -10.42 7.59
C TRP A 40 -17.94 -10.41 8.96
N GLY A 41 -16.71 -9.91 9.03
CA GLY A 41 -15.94 -9.85 10.27
C GLY A 41 -15.54 -11.24 10.81
N GLY A 42 -15.21 -11.30 12.10
CA GLY A 42 -14.91 -12.54 12.82
C GLY A 42 -13.86 -13.40 12.13
N LEU A 43 -14.14 -14.70 12.00
CA LEU A 43 -13.21 -15.67 11.42
C LEU A 43 -12.91 -15.39 9.94
N VAL A 44 -13.87 -14.87 9.17
CA VAL A 44 -13.66 -14.58 7.74
C VAL A 44 -12.67 -13.44 7.56
N TRP A 45 -12.80 -12.37 8.35
CA TRP A 45 -11.84 -11.27 8.39
C TRP A 45 -10.46 -11.72 8.87
N ALA A 46 -10.41 -12.51 9.95
CA ALA A 46 -9.16 -13.04 10.47
C ALA A 46 -8.45 -13.95 9.44
N ALA A 47 -9.19 -14.82 8.74
CA ALA A 47 -8.65 -15.68 7.71
C ALA A 47 -8.03 -14.86 6.56
N LEU A 48 -8.70 -13.80 6.10
CA LEU A 48 -8.13 -12.90 5.08
C LEU A 48 -6.82 -12.28 5.56
N LEU A 49 -6.76 -11.77 6.79
CA LEU A 49 -5.54 -11.17 7.33
C LEU A 49 -4.41 -12.18 7.51
N VAL A 50 -4.72 -13.43 7.88
CA VAL A 50 -3.74 -14.52 7.94
C VAL A 50 -3.20 -14.84 6.53
N LEU A 51 -4.06 -14.86 5.51
CA LEU A 51 -3.62 -15.08 4.12
C LEU A 51 -2.73 -13.94 3.62
N LEU A 52 -3.09 -12.68 3.92
CA LEU A 52 -2.26 -11.52 3.58
C LEU A 52 -0.92 -11.56 4.31
N PHE A 53 -0.91 -11.89 5.61
CA PHE A 53 0.30 -12.07 6.40
C PHE A 53 1.20 -13.17 5.82
N ALA A 54 0.62 -14.33 5.49
CA ALA A 54 1.36 -15.44 4.88
C ALA A 54 1.94 -15.07 3.51
N GLY A 55 1.17 -14.34 2.69
CA GLY A 55 1.62 -13.81 1.40
C GLY A 55 2.82 -12.87 1.56
N LEU A 56 2.73 -11.91 2.49
CA LEU A 56 3.80 -10.98 2.80
C LEU A 56 5.05 -11.70 3.33
N MET A 57 4.87 -12.67 4.24
CA MET A 57 5.98 -13.48 4.75
C MET A 57 6.66 -14.33 3.69
N ARG A 58 5.92 -14.86 2.72
CA ARG A 58 6.49 -15.58 1.59
C ARG A 58 7.46 -14.70 0.79
N GLU A 59 7.05 -13.46 0.48
CA GLU A 59 7.90 -12.49 -0.22
C GLU A 59 9.08 -12.05 0.66
N TRP A 60 8.85 -11.77 1.95
CA TRP A 60 9.90 -11.36 2.88
C TRP A 60 10.98 -12.43 3.07
N ILE A 61 10.59 -13.71 3.19
CA ILE A 61 11.51 -14.85 3.25
C ILE A 61 12.30 -14.98 1.94
N GLY A 62 11.66 -14.68 0.80
CA GLY A 62 12.31 -14.60 -0.51
C GLY A 62 13.40 -13.53 -0.55
N LEU A 63 13.11 -12.32 -0.06
CA LEU A 63 14.09 -11.23 0.06
C LEU A 63 15.23 -11.59 1.03
N GLY A 64 14.92 -12.28 2.13
CA GLY A 64 15.90 -12.73 3.12
C GLY A 64 16.95 -13.69 2.55
N ARG A 65 16.73 -14.31 1.37
CA ARG A 65 17.74 -15.11 0.66
C ARG A 65 18.87 -14.25 0.08
N ARG A 66 18.65 -12.95 -0.10
CA ARG A 66 19.64 -11.98 -0.61
C ARG A 66 20.47 -11.33 0.50
N VAL A 67 20.09 -11.55 1.75
CA VAL A 67 20.77 -11.02 2.94
C VAL A 67 21.85 -11.99 3.40
N ALA A 68 22.97 -11.46 3.92
CA ALA A 68 24.06 -12.27 4.45
C ALA A 68 23.54 -13.31 5.48
N PRO A 69 24.01 -14.57 5.46
CA PRO A 69 23.49 -15.64 6.32
C PRO A 69 23.46 -15.28 7.81
N ALA A 70 24.47 -14.57 8.30
CA ALA A 70 24.57 -14.14 9.69
C ALA A 70 23.50 -13.10 10.10
N ALA A 71 23.03 -12.25 9.17
CA ALA A 71 22.02 -11.23 9.43
C ALA A 71 20.59 -11.71 9.16
N ARG A 72 20.44 -12.83 8.43
CA ARG A 72 19.14 -13.36 7.98
C ARG A 72 18.13 -13.60 9.13
N PRO A 73 18.49 -14.18 10.29
CA PRO A 73 17.51 -14.39 11.37
C PRO A 73 16.92 -13.08 11.88
N ARG A 74 17.75 -12.04 12.04
CA ARG A 74 17.30 -10.71 12.49
C ARG A 74 16.40 -10.05 11.44
N PHE A 75 16.75 -10.18 10.16
CA PHE A 75 15.94 -9.69 9.06
C PHE A 75 14.57 -10.37 8.98
N LEU A 76 14.50 -11.69 9.19
CA LEU A 76 13.23 -12.43 9.20
C LEU A 76 12.37 -12.03 10.41
N LEU A 77 12.97 -11.90 11.59
CA LEU A 77 12.26 -11.44 12.79
C LEU A 77 11.68 -10.03 12.59
N ALA A 78 12.45 -9.12 11.99
CA ALA A 78 11.97 -7.78 11.66
C ALA A 78 10.74 -7.83 10.73
N GLY A 79 10.75 -8.72 9.73
CA GLY A 79 9.59 -8.93 8.85
C GLY A 79 8.35 -9.41 9.60
N VAL A 80 8.51 -10.37 10.51
CA VAL A 80 7.40 -10.87 11.33
C VAL A 80 6.78 -9.74 12.13
N VAL A 81 7.58 -8.93 12.82
CA VAL A 81 7.08 -7.79 13.60
C VAL A 81 6.40 -6.77 12.70
N TYR A 82 7.04 -6.42 11.57
CA TYR A 82 6.53 -5.45 10.60
C TYR A 82 5.16 -5.86 10.04
N ALA A 83 4.94 -7.15 9.79
CA ALA A 83 3.67 -7.66 9.25
C ALA A 83 2.61 -7.95 10.33
N ALA A 84 3.02 -8.47 11.48
CA ALA A 84 2.10 -8.91 12.53
C ALA A 84 1.43 -7.74 13.24
N VAL A 85 2.16 -6.65 13.49
CA VAL A 85 1.63 -5.46 14.17
C VAL A 85 0.44 -4.84 13.43
N PRO A 86 0.52 -4.49 12.13
CA PRO A 86 -0.63 -3.93 11.42
C PRO A 86 -1.77 -4.94 11.26
N ALA A 87 -1.48 -6.23 11.05
CA ALA A 87 -2.52 -7.26 10.99
C ALA A 87 -3.29 -7.37 12.32
N ALA A 88 -2.58 -7.40 13.46
CA ALA A 88 -3.19 -7.42 14.78
C ALA A 88 -3.97 -6.14 15.08
N ALA A 89 -3.45 -4.98 14.69
CA ALA A 89 -4.14 -3.70 14.83
C ALA A 89 -5.46 -3.66 14.04
N LEU A 90 -5.49 -4.24 12.84
CA LEU A 90 -6.70 -4.35 12.01
C LEU A 90 -7.74 -5.33 12.57
N VAL A 91 -7.33 -6.43 13.20
CA VAL A 91 -8.24 -7.29 13.97
C VAL A 91 -8.82 -6.50 15.14
N TRP A 92 -7.95 -5.92 15.96
CA TRP A 92 -8.35 -5.16 17.14
C TRP A 92 -9.30 -4.01 16.80
N LEU A 93 -9.02 -3.25 15.73
CA LEU A 93 -9.85 -2.13 15.29
C LEU A 93 -11.23 -2.61 14.82
N ARG A 94 -11.29 -3.74 14.10
CA ARG A 94 -12.53 -4.30 13.56
C ARG A 94 -13.49 -4.78 14.67
N ASP A 95 -12.95 -5.18 15.81
CA ASP A 95 -13.69 -5.65 16.98
C ASP A 95 -14.17 -4.51 17.91
N ARG A 96 -13.77 -3.25 17.64
CA ARG A 96 -14.29 -2.09 18.38
C ARG A 96 -15.74 -1.78 17.98
N PRO A 97 -16.50 -1.04 18.81
CA PRO A 97 -17.75 -0.43 18.38
C PRO A 97 -17.55 0.36 17.09
N HIS A 98 -18.41 0.15 16.10
CA HIS A 98 -18.28 0.72 14.75
C HIS A 98 -16.98 0.34 14.01
N GLY A 99 -16.33 -0.78 14.38
CA GLY A 99 -15.04 -1.19 13.82
C GLY A 99 -15.02 -1.37 12.30
N LEU A 100 -16.13 -1.80 11.69
CA LEU A 100 -16.27 -1.83 10.23
C LEU A 100 -16.09 -0.43 9.62
N ALA A 101 -16.81 0.56 10.15
CA ALA A 101 -16.73 1.94 9.69
C ALA A 101 -15.34 2.53 9.97
N ALA A 102 -14.71 2.19 11.09
CA ALA A 102 -13.36 2.64 11.43
C ALA A 102 -12.29 2.10 10.46
N VAL A 103 -12.36 0.81 10.09
CA VAL A 103 -11.44 0.22 9.09
C VAL A 103 -11.69 0.84 7.71
N LEU A 104 -12.95 0.99 7.29
CA LEU A 104 -13.29 1.64 6.02
C LEU A 104 -12.82 3.10 5.98
N PHE A 105 -13.00 3.84 7.08
CA PHE A 105 -12.48 5.20 7.23
C PHE A 105 -10.96 5.23 7.04
N LEU A 106 -10.23 4.34 7.71
CA LEU A 106 -8.78 4.23 7.58
C LEU A 106 -8.37 3.98 6.13
N LEU A 107 -8.97 2.99 5.47
CA LEU A 107 -8.67 2.63 4.07
C LEU A 107 -8.94 3.79 3.12
N VAL A 108 -10.10 4.45 3.24
CA VAL A 108 -10.46 5.58 2.38
C VAL A 108 -9.50 6.75 2.59
N VAL A 109 -9.16 7.09 3.83
CA VAL A 109 -8.23 8.19 4.10
C VAL A 109 -6.87 7.90 3.47
N VAL A 110 -6.30 6.70 3.69
CA VAL A 110 -4.99 6.32 3.14
C VAL A 110 -5.01 6.35 1.60
N TRP A 111 -6.01 5.71 0.97
CA TRP A 111 -6.12 5.71 -0.50
C TRP A 111 -6.26 7.11 -1.08
N MET A 112 -7.07 7.96 -0.44
CA MET A 112 -7.28 9.32 -0.90
C MET A 112 -6.04 10.20 -0.65
N THR A 113 -5.28 9.97 0.41
CA THR A 113 -3.97 10.59 0.63
C THR A 113 -3.01 10.27 -0.50
N ASP A 114 -2.88 9.00 -0.88
CA ASP A 114 -1.93 8.57 -1.91
C ASP A 114 -2.32 9.10 -3.29
N ILE A 115 -3.61 9.03 -3.63
CA ILE A 115 -4.16 9.60 -4.88
C ILE A 115 -3.95 11.11 -4.90
N GLY A 116 -4.27 11.80 -3.81
CA GLY A 116 -4.10 13.25 -3.69
C GLY A 116 -2.63 13.67 -3.80
N ALA A 117 -1.73 12.91 -3.18
CA ALA A 117 -0.30 13.18 -3.24
C ALA A 117 0.27 13.00 -4.64
N TYR A 118 -0.13 11.92 -5.33
CA TYR A 118 0.24 11.68 -6.72
C TYR A 118 -0.30 12.78 -7.64
N ALA A 119 -1.60 13.09 -7.54
CA ALA A 119 -2.25 14.06 -8.41
C ALA A 119 -1.68 15.47 -8.20
N ALA A 120 -1.60 15.95 -6.97
CA ALA A 120 -1.04 17.27 -6.67
C ALA A 120 0.45 17.35 -7.01
N GLY A 121 1.23 16.31 -6.69
CA GLY A 121 2.65 16.27 -7.03
C GLY A 121 2.89 16.28 -8.54
N ARG A 122 2.05 15.60 -9.32
CA ARG A 122 2.16 15.56 -10.78
C ARG A 122 1.68 16.84 -11.47
N LEU A 123 0.61 17.45 -10.97
CA LEU A 123 -0.01 18.63 -11.58
C LEU A 123 0.68 19.93 -11.18
N LEU A 124 1.06 20.07 -9.91
CA LEU A 124 1.63 21.30 -9.36
C LEU A 124 3.17 21.27 -9.34
N GLY A 125 3.78 20.09 -9.21
CA GLY A 125 5.24 19.95 -9.13
C GLY A 125 5.85 20.73 -7.96
N GLY A 126 7.02 21.32 -8.15
CA GLY A 126 7.67 22.13 -7.10
C GLY A 126 8.78 21.38 -6.33
N PRO A 127 9.18 21.89 -5.16
CA PRO A 127 10.36 21.38 -4.45
C PRO A 127 10.16 19.93 -4.01
N ARG A 128 11.24 19.15 -4.12
CA ARG A 128 11.27 17.75 -3.67
C ARG A 128 11.25 17.71 -2.15
N LEU A 129 10.46 16.79 -1.60
CA LEU A 129 10.26 16.66 -0.15
C LEU A 129 11.51 16.10 0.53
N ALA A 130 12.05 15.01 0.00
CA ALA A 130 13.23 14.34 0.54
C ALA A 130 14.10 13.81 -0.61
N PRO A 131 14.94 14.66 -1.26
CA PRO A 131 15.68 14.30 -2.45
C PRO A 131 16.61 13.08 -2.29
N ALA A 132 17.15 12.88 -1.09
CA ALA A 132 18.07 11.79 -0.77
C ALA A 132 17.36 10.45 -0.52
N ILE A 133 16.09 10.47 -0.12
CA ILE A 133 15.32 9.28 0.25
C ILE A 133 14.37 8.89 -0.88
N SER A 134 13.61 9.86 -1.41
CA SER A 134 12.62 9.62 -2.46
C SER A 134 12.63 10.75 -3.48
N PRO A 135 13.40 10.61 -4.58
CA PRO A 135 13.57 11.65 -5.61
C PRO A 135 12.26 12.10 -6.27
N GLY A 136 11.22 11.26 -6.26
CA GLY A 136 9.93 11.51 -6.93
C GLY A 136 8.88 12.25 -6.09
N LYS A 137 9.09 12.43 -4.78
CA LYS A 137 8.10 13.06 -3.89
C LYS A 137 8.29 14.57 -3.81
N THR A 138 7.20 15.33 -3.90
CA THR A 138 7.20 16.79 -3.82
C THR A 138 6.46 17.29 -2.59
N VAL A 139 6.79 18.50 -2.13
CA VAL A 139 6.09 19.15 -1.01
C VAL A 139 4.62 19.43 -1.37
N SER A 140 4.35 19.82 -2.62
CA SER A 140 2.99 20.01 -3.12
C SER A 140 2.16 18.72 -3.09
N GLY A 141 2.79 17.59 -3.43
CA GLY A 141 2.20 16.27 -3.30
C GLY A 141 1.85 15.99 -1.85
N ALA A 142 2.78 16.24 -0.93
CA ALA A 142 2.52 15.95 0.48
C ALA A 142 1.35 16.75 1.07
N ILE A 143 1.30 18.04 0.75
CA ILE A 143 0.20 18.93 1.16
C ILE A 143 -1.10 18.52 0.49
N GLY A 144 -1.08 18.20 -0.81
CA GLY A 144 -2.24 17.75 -1.56
C GLY A 144 -2.81 16.44 -1.02
N GLY A 145 -1.95 15.46 -0.72
CA GLY A 145 -2.35 14.21 -0.10
C GLY A 145 -2.96 14.41 1.28
N LEU A 146 -2.37 15.27 2.12
CA LEU A 146 -2.92 15.61 3.42
C LEU A 146 -4.32 16.26 3.29
N ALA A 147 -4.46 17.24 2.42
CA ALA A 147 -5.72 17.95 2.23
C ALA A 147 -6.83 17.01 1.71
N VAL A 148 -6.52 16.18 0.70
CA VAL A 148 -7.48 15.25 0.11
C VAL A 148 -7.84 14.11 1.07
N GLY A 149 -6.87 13.57 1.82
CA GLY A 149 -7.12 12.55 2.83
C GLY A 149 -7.99 13.07 3.98
N VAL A 150 -7.72 14.27 4.49
CA VAL A 150 -8.54 14.93 5.52
C VAL A 150 -9.96 15.18 5.02
N LEU A 151 -10.10 15.72 3.81
CA LEU A 151 -11.42 15.97 3.21
C LEU A 151 -12.22 14.66 3.07
N ALA A 152 -11.59 13.60 2.55
CA ALA A 152 -12.22 12.30 2.42
C ALA A 152 -12.67 11.73 3.77
N GLY A 153 -11.81 11.83 4.80
CA GLY A 153 -12.16 11.43 6.16
C GLY A 153 -13.38 12.16 6.70
N VAL A 154 -13.42 13.50 6.57
CA VAL A 154 -14.57 14.31 6.99
C VAL A 154 -15.84 13.92 6.24
N LEU A 155 -15.76 13.65 4.93
CA LEU A 155 -16.91 13.24 4.12
C LEU A 155 -17.44 11.84 4.53
N VAL A 156 -16.56 10.89 4.81
CA VAL A 156 -16.93 9.54 5.27
C VAL A 156 -17.55 9.59 6.67
N ALA A 157 -16.91 10.29 7.60
CA ALA A 157 -17.34 10.35 9.00
C ALA A 157 -18.50 11.34 9.23
N ARG A 158 -18.72 12.28 8.30
CA ARG A 158 -19.71 13.36 8.37
C ARG A 158 -19.60 14.21 9.63
N THR A 159 -18.37 14.40 10.13
CA THR A 159 -18.10 15.19 11.33
C THR A 159 -16.73 15.86 11.27
N PRO A 160 -16.58 17.10 11.74
CA PRO A 160 -15.28 17.76 11.84
C PRO A 160 -14.34 17.06 12.85
N ALA A 161 -14.87 16.24 13.77
CA ALA A 161 -14.04 15.45 14.68
C ALA A 161 -13.10 14.47 13.95
N ALA A 162 -13.38 14.17 12.66
CA ALA A 162 -12.54 13.33 11.83
C ALA A 162 -11.29 14.02 11.26
N ILE A 163 -11.18 15.36 11.37
CA ILE A 163 -10.04 16.12 10.82
C ILE A 163 -8.72 15.62 11.42
N LEU A 164 -8.65 15.55 12.76
CA LEU A 164 -7.44 15.13 13.46
C LEU A 164 -7.03 13.69 13.13
N PRO A 165 -7.87 12.66 13.28
CA PRO A 165 -7.48 11.29 12.93
C PRO A 165 -7.16 11.13 11.44
N ALA A 166 -7.88 11.80 10.52
CA ALA A 166 -7.56 11.74 9.10
C ALA A 166 -6.21 12.40 8.78
N ALA A 167 -5.89 13.53 9.43
CA ALA A 167 -4.60 14.19 9.28
C ALA A 167 -3.45 13.32 9.79
N VAL A 168 -3.63 12.71 10.98
CA VAL A 168 -2.65 11.78 11.54
C VAL A 168 -2.43 10.59 10.61
N LEU A 169 -3.50 9.94 10.15
CA LEU A 169 -3.40 8.83 9.19
C LEU A 169 -2.71 9.25 7.88
N SER A 170 -3.04 10.42 7.35
CA SER A 170 -2.41 10.94 6.13
C SER A 170 -0.91 11.16 6.30
N ILE A 171 -0.48 11.72 7.44
CA ILE A 171 0.93 11.94 7.75
C ILE A 171 1.65 10.62 7.95
N VAL A 172 1.07 9.69 8.70
CA VAL A 172 1.65 8.35 8.95
C VAL A 172 1.77 7.56 7.65
N SER A 173 0.78 7.62 6.76
CA SER A 173 0.82 6.97 5.44
C SER A 173 2.02 7.47 4.63
N GLN A 174 2.16 8.79 4.50
CA GLN A 174 3.25 9.39 3.73
C GLN A 174 4.62 9.16 4.36
N ALA A 175 4.71 9.15 5.69
CA ALA A 175 5.93 8.84 6.42
C ALA A 175 6.34 7.37 6.22
N GLY A 176 5.37 6.44 6.23
CA GLY A 176 5.62 5.02 5.95
C GLY A 176 6.18 4.82 4.54
N ASP A 177 5.56 5.45 3.54
CA ASP A 177 6.01 5.41 2.15
C ASP A 177 7.40 6.06 1.97
N LEU A 178 7.77 7.04 2.80
CA LEU A 178 9.13 7.60 2.82
C LEU A 178 10.13 6.64 3.46
N ALA A 179 9.77 6.01 4.56
CA ALA A 179 10.62 5.05 5.26
C ALA A 179 10.90 3.80 4.41
N GLU A 180 9.94 3.35 3.59
CA GLU A 180 10.15 2.25 2.64
C GLU A 180 11.13 2.62 1.52
N SER A 181 11.24 3.91 1.19
CA SER A 181 12.14 4.39 0.13
C SER A 181 13.58 4.64 0.61
N ALA A 182 13.84 4.65 1.92
CA ALA A 182 15.13 4.99 2.55
C ALA A 182 16.08 3.78 2.65
#